data_AF-A0A834ID87-F1
#
_entry.id   AF-A0A834ID87-F1
#
_cell.length_a   1.000
_cell.length_b   1.000
_cell.length_c   1.000
_cell.angle_alpha   90.00
_cell.angle_beta   90.00
_cell.angle_gamma   90.00
#
_symmetry.space_group_name_H-M   'P 1'
#
loop_
_entity.id
_entity.type
_entity.pdbx_description
1 polymer ?
#
loop_
_entity_poly.entity_id
_entity_poly.type
_entity_poly.pdbx_seq_one_letter_code
_entity_poly.pdbx_strand_id
1 'polypeptide(L)'
;MKPLVLCCVVLGVFQVWGAPLNNEQKDKLKAYHQDCLAQSKVNEDIVQQSRKGVISDDPAFKTYLNCFSQKVGFQNADGAVQKEVFEQKIGKNLEDAALLKKLVDQCAVDKENAVETSYYIAKCLRDVAPNLEIFKVDPDVVYLPNEVAQKVSLIHKDCAAQFNFDDQEIENARKHNTIFNDHKYEPYFHCFLKRQGFLNADGQVNKDGFEKNLGRVIDDQAVLDGLVSKCAAQQETPESTSFFVAKCLHENLPIYVELFPKEIPVSDEIAKIILQHGRECIQETGVDRELVQKTREGIFEEDPKLKEFAFCMGKKAGFIDDAGEPQLDVMRQKTGQLLKDPVVVEKLVKECGVKKETPQETAFYASMCFSKNSPGKLSITRFGVLSSAQKEKGQKLIKECSQESRVPKELVLKARKGDFVDDPLLKQYFYCISRKANVLSEEGEFNAETIRKDLTELFNAEEAEKLLEKCSKKHDTPLNTSFESFRCFYNSAPEVAPVF
;
A
#
# COMPACT_ATOMS: atom_id res chain seq x y z
N MET A 1 4.85 28.52 8.26
CA MET A 1 5.50 27.90 7.10
C MET A 1 6.02 26.54 7.50
N LYS A 2 5.61 25.51 6.74
CA LYS A 2 6.03 24.09 6.76
C LYS A 2 5.61 23.22 7.97
N PRO A 3 4.83 22.17 7.69
CA PRO A 3 4.90 20.88 8.39
C PRO A 3 5.30 19.74 7.43
N LEU A 4 5.95 18.70 7.96
CA LEU A 4 6.01 17.36 7.35
C LEU A 4 6.15 16.26 8.44
N VAL A 5 5.04 15.59 8.77
CA VAL A 5 4.74 14.13 8.67
C VAL A 5 5.91 13.11 8.76
N LEU A 6 6.11 12.40 9.90
CA LEU A 6 6.19 10.90 10.11
C LEU A 6 6.71 10.51 11.49
N CYS A 7 6.22 9.46 12.12
CA CYS A 7 6.49 8.03 12.00
C CYS A 7 5.27 7.33 12.53
N CYS A 8 4.76 6.26 11.85
CA CYS A 8 3.34 5.85 11.77
C CYS A 8 2.82 4.51 12.39
N VAL A 9 2.38 4.57 13.64
CA VAL A 9 3.20 5.41 14.47
C VAL A 9 4.56 4.76 14.44
N VAL A 10 4.58 3.44 14.38
CA VAL A 10 5.78 2.75 14.73
C VAL A 10 5.97 1.39 14.11
N LEU A 11 4.93 0.67 13.69
CA LEU A 11 5.14 -0.63 13.01
C LEU A 11 4.35 -0.82 11.71
N GLY A 12 3.49 0.13 11.34
CA GLY A 12 2.76 0.11 10.08
C GLY A 12 3.14 1.26 9.14
N VAL A 13 4.27 1.96 9.40
CA VAL A 13 4.86 2.93 8.49
C VAL A 13 6.37 3.06 8.61
N PHE A 14 7.03 2.49 7.61
CA PHE A 14 8.13 3.11 6.88
C PHE A 14 7.43 3.85 5.72
N GLN A 15 7.56 5.14 5.41
CA GLN A 15 8.61 6.14 5.60
C GLN A 15 8.01 7.55 5.50
N VAL A 16 8.78 8.55 5.96
CA VAL A 16 8.69 9.91 5.44
C VAL A 16 8.97 9.72 3.95
N TRP A 17 8.14 10.22 3.05
CA TRP A 17 8.47 10.16 1.64
C TRP A 17 9.61 11.14 1.34
N GLY A 18 10.87 10.71 1.52
CA GLY A 18 11.84 10.96 0.47
C GLY A 18 11.30 10.32 -0.81
N ALA A 19 11.39 11.00 -1.96
CA ALA A 19 10.78 10.49 -3.19
C ALA A 19 11.26 9.04 -3.41
N PRO A 20 10.34 8.03 -3.42
CA PRO A 20 10.75 6.65 -3.54
C PRO A 20 11.60 6.50 -4.80
N LEU A 21 12.73 5.81 -4.69
CA LEU A 21 13.55 5.46 -5.85
C LEU A 21 12.61 4.87 -6.90
N ASN A 22 12.61 5.48 -8.10
CA ASN A 22 11.76 4.98 -9.16
C ASN A 22 12.25 3.58 -9.59
N ASN A 23 11.40 2.81 -10.28
CA ASN A 23 11.76 1.44 -10.66
C ASN A 23 13.05 1.37 -11.48
N GLU A 24 13.34 2.37 -12.31
CA GLU A 24 14.60 2.45 -13.06
C GLU A 24 15.83 2.56 -12.13
N GLN A 25 15.73 3.35 -11.06
CA GLN A 25 16.77 3.44 -10.03
C GLN A 25 16.87 2.15 -9.24
N LYS A 26 15.75 1.49 -8.91
CA LYS A 26 15.73 0.19 -8.21
C LYS A 26 16.34 -0.92 -9.07
N ASP A 27 16.01 -0.97 -10.36
CA ASP A 27 16.55 -1.93 -11.33
C ASP A 27 18.04 -1.69 -11.55
N LYS A 28 18.47 -0.43 -11.65
CA LYS A 28 19.90 -0.07 -11.70
C LYS A 28 20.64 -0.52 -10.45
N LEU A 29 20.11 -0.27 -9.26
CA LEU A 29 20.73 -0.73 -8.00
C LEU A 29 20.72 -2.25 -7.87
N LYS A 30 19.69 -2.94 -8.37
CA LYS A 30 19.63 -4.41 -8.41
C LYS A 30 20.67 -4.99 -9.37
N ALA A 31 20.81 -4.40 -10.56
CA ALA A 31 21.86 -4.76 -11.52
C ALA A 31 23.25 -4.50 -10.92
N TYR A 32 23.46 -3.35 -10.28
CA TYR A 32 24.72 -3.05 -9.60
C TYR A 32 25.02 -4.03 -8.48
N HIS A 33 24.02 -4.39 -7.69
CA HIS A 33 24.14 -5.40 -6.64
C HIS A 33 24.56 -6.76 -7.21
N GLN A 34 23.88 -7.23 -8.27
CA GLN A 34 24.20 -8.51 -8.94
C GLN A 34 25.62 -8.51 -9.52
N ASP A 35 25.99 -7.43 -10.23
CA ASP A 35 27.34 -7.27 -10.78
C ASP A 35 28.40 -7.28 -9.66
N CYS A 36 28.15 -6.56 -8.57
CA CYS A 36 29.10 -6.45 -7.48
C CYS A 36 29.20 -7.75 -6.66
N LEU A 37 28.11 -8.51 -6.50
CA LEU A 37 28.18 -9.86 -5.93
C LEU A 37 29.06 -10.79 -6.79
N ALA A 38 28.85 -10.76 -8.11
CA ALA A 38 29.65 -11.56 -9.03
C ALA A 38 31.13 -11.16 -9.02
N GLN A 39 31.43 -9.85 -8.95
CA GLN A 39 32.80 -9.34 -8.94
C GLN A 39 33.53 -9.63 -7.62
N SER A 40 32.87 -9.35 -6.49
CA SER A 40 33.51 -9.45 -5.18
C SER A 40 33.55 -10.89 -4.66
N LYS A 41 32.62 -11.74 -5.11
CA LYS A 41 32.37 -13.08 -4.57
C LYS A 41 32.07 -13.08 -3.07
N VAL A 42 31.59 -11.95 -2.55
CA VAL A 42 31.16 -11.84 -1.15
C VAL A 42 29.99 -12.77 -0.90
N ASN A 43 29.92 -13.37 0.29
CA ASN A 43 28.70 -14.04 0.72
C ASN A 43 27.58 -12.99 0.80
N GLU A 44 26.49 -13.23 0.08
CA GLU A 44 25.32 -12.36 0.05
C GLU A 44 24.78 -12.09 1.47
N ASP A 45 24.87 -13.06 2.39
CA ASP A 45 24.47 -12.90 3.80
C ASP A 45 25.21 -11.75 4.48
N ILE A 46 26.51 -11.56 4.19
CA ILE A 46 27.31 -10.46 4.75
C ILE A 46 26.80 -9.12 4.21
N VAL A 47 26.40 -9.08 2.93
CA VAL A 47 25.79 -7.89 2.32
C VAL A 47 24.43 -7.59 2.96
N GLN A 48 23.60 -8.61 3.19
CA GLN A 48 22.32 -8.45 3.88
C GLN A 48 22.48 -8.02 5.34
N GLN A 49 23.53 -8.47 6.02
CA GLN A 49 23.87 -8.03 7.39
C GLN A 49 24.31 -6.55 7.43
N SER A 50 25.05 -6.07 6.42
CA SER A 50 25.44 -4.66 6.33
C SER A 50 24.26 -3.70 6.21
N ARG A 51 23.24 -4.16 5.50
CA ARG A 51 21.91 -3.57 5.36
C ARG A 51 21.17 -3.48 6.71
N LYS A 52 21.42 -4.42 7.63
CA LYS A 52 20.92 -4.42 9.02
C LYS A 52 21.84 -3.63 9.98
N GLY A 53 22.85 -2.94 9.45
CA GLY A 53 23.77 -2.12 10.22
C GLY A 53 25.02 -2.86 10.74
N VAL A 54 25.23 -4.11 10.34
CA VAL A 54 26.43 -4.88 10.69
C VAL A 54 27.45 -4.78 9.57
N ILE A 55 28.37 -3.81 9.70
CA ILE A 55 29.44 -3.59 8.72
C ILE A 55 30.58 -4.58 8.99
N SER A 56 30.67 -5.62 8.16
CA SER A 56 31.73 -6.64 8.26
C SER A 56 33.09 -6.11 7.80
N ASP A 57 34.18 -6.58 8.42
CA ASP A 57 35.56 -6.34 7.95
C ASP A 57 36.00 -7.32 6.84
N ASP A 58 35.09 -8.18 6.37
CA ASP A 58 35.37 -9.17 5.32
C ASP A 58 35.95 -8.50 4.04
N PRO A 59 37.12 -8.95 3.53
CA PRO A 59 37.75 -8.34 2.35
C PRO A 59 36.89 -8.39 1.08
N ALA A 60 36.09 -9.43 0.88
CA ALA A 60 35.17 -9.51 -0.25
C ALA A 60 34.01 -8.54 -0.08
N PHE A 61 33.53 -8.31 1.14
CA PHE A 61 32.53 -7.28 1.44
C PHE A 61 33.06 -5.87 1.20
N LYS A 62 34.30 -5.56 1.60
CA LYS A 62 34.95 -4.28 1.25
C LYS A 62 35.06 -4.09 -0.27
N THR A 63 35.38 -5.15 -1.00
CA THR A 63 35.42 -5.16 -2.47
C THR A 63 34.05 -4.93 -3.08
N TYR A 64 32.99 -5.52 -2.51
CA TYR A 64 31.60 -5.29 -2.89
C TYR A 64 31.21 -3.82 -2.72
N LEU A 65 31.54 -3.22 -1.57
CA LEU A 65 31.25 -1.80 -1.30
C LEU A 65 31.96 -0.87 -2.28
N ASN A 66 33.21 -1.17 -2.65
CA ASN A 66 33.96 -0.41 -3.63
C ASN A 66 33.30 -0.45 -5.01
N CYS A 67 32.97 -1.64 -5.49
CA CYS A 67 32.23 -1.82 -6.75
C CYS A 67 30.92 -1.02 -6.74
N PHE A 68 30.15 -1.14 -5.65
CA PHE A 68 28.85 -0.51 -5.56
C PHE A 68 28.99 1.02 -5.52
N SER A 69 29.92 1.54 -4.72
CA SER A 69 30.29 2.95 -4.59
C SER A 69 30.66 3.58 -5.94
N GLN A 70 31.45 2.88 -6.74
CA GLN A 70 31.81 3.32 -8.10
C GLN A 70 30.60 3.32 -9.04
N LYS A 71 29.77 2.27 -9.04
CA LYS A 71 28.58 2.18 -9.91
C LYS A 71 27.50 3.22 -9.56
N VAL A 72 27.36 3.55 -8.27
CA VAL A 72 26.49 4.66 -7.84
C VAL A 72 27.16 6.03 -7.98
N GLY A 73 28.41 6.10 -8.42
CA GLY A 73 29.12 7.35 -8.70
C GLY A 73 29.53 8.14 -7.46
N PHE A 74 29.58 7.51 -6.28
CA PHE A 74 30.18 8.13 -5.09
C PHE A 74 31.69 8.20 -5.19
N GLN A 75 32.28 7.32 -6.00
CA GLN A 75 33.69 7.36 -6.36
C GLN A 75 33.84 7.26 -7.88
N ASN A 76 34.91 7.85 -8.41
CA ASN A 76 35.33 7.62 -9.79
C ASN A 76 36.17 6.33 -9.91
N ALA A 77 36.66 6.04 -11.12
CA ALA A 77 37.49 4.86 -11.39
C ALA A 77 38.80 4.84 -10.58
N ASP A 78 39.34 6.02 -10.25
CA ASP A 78 40.57 6.18 -9.46
C ASP A 78 40.31 6.06 -7.94
N GLY A 79 39.04 5.93 -7.52
CA GLY A 79 38.63 5.80 -6.13
C GLY A 79 38.37 7.12 -5.41
N ALA A 80 38.52 8.26 -6.09
CA ALA A 80 38.32 9.59 -5.51
C ALA A 80 36.82 9.89 -5.33
N VAL A 81 36.47 10.39 -4.14
CA VAL A 81 35.09 10.68 -3.77
C VAL A 81 34.51 11.86 -4.57
N GLN A 82 33.35 11.64 -5.16
CA GLN A 82 32.59 12.66 -5.90
C GLN A 82 31.62 13.36 -4.94
N LYS A 83 32.11 14.35 -4.19
CA LYS A 83 31.35 15.01 -3.11
C LYS A 83 30.03 15.62 -3.59
N GLU A 84 30.01 16.23 -4.76
CA GLU A 84 28.81 16.84 -5.33
C GLU A 84 27.76 15.76 -5.68
N VAL A 85 28.19 14.62 -6.22
CA VAL A 85 27.29 13.49 -6.52
C VAL A 85 26.78 12.85 -5.24
N PHE A 86 27.64 12.73 -4.23
CA PHE A 86 27.28 12.26 -2.89
C PHE A 86 26.21 13.17 -2.27
N GLU A 87 26.46 14.47 -2.19
CA GLU A 87 25.52 15.47 -1.69
C GLU A 87 24.19 15.45 -2.46
N GLN A 88 24.25 15.42 -3.79
CA GLN A 88 23.05 15.38 -4.64
C GLN A 88 22.21 14.13 -4.38
N LYS A 89 22.84 12.95 -4.27
CA LYS A 89 22.12 11.68 -4.13
C LYS A 89 21.61 11.44 -2.71
N ILE A 90 22.39 11.83 -1.69
CA ILE A 90 21.96 11.76 -0.29
C ILE A 90 20.88 12.81 -0.02
N GLY A 91 21.08 14.05 -0.50
CA GLY A 91 20.15 15.17 -0.32
C GLY A 91 18.80 15.00 -1.02
N LYS A 92 18.70 14.12 -2.02
CA LYS A 92 17.40 13.75 -2.63
C LYS A 92 16.43 13.10 -1.64
N ASN A 93 16.95 12.45 -0.59
CA ASN A 93 16.18 11.68 0.39
C ASN A 93 16.44 12.13 1.83
N LEU A 94 17.05 13.30 2.03
CA LEU A 94 17.38 13.83 3.35
C LEU A 94 17.02 15.32 3.41
N GLU A 95 15.90 15.65 4.06
CA GLU A 95 15.40 17.02 4.19
C GLU A 95 16.20 17.86 5.22
N ASP A 96 16.92 17.20 6.13
CA ASP A 96 17.76 17.85 7.13
C ASP A 96 19.08 18.33 6.50
N ALA A 97 19.09 19.61 6.11
CA ALA A 97 20.26 20.26 5.51
C ALA A 97 21.49 20.29 6.45
N ALA A 98 21.30 20.34 7.76
CA ALA A 98 22.40 20.34 8.73
C ALA A 98 23.04 18.95 8.81
N LEU A 99 22.21 17.89 8.84
CA LEU A 99 22.68 16.51 8.77
C LEU A 99 23.33 16.20 7.41
N LEU A 100 22.75 16.66 6.30
CA LEU A 100 23.33 16.49 4.96
C LEU A 100 24.73 17.09 4.90
N LYS A 101 24.89 18.34 5.35
CA LYS A 101 26.18 19.00 5.42
C LYS A 101 27.17 18.22 6.29
N LYS A 102 26.73 17.73 7.46
CA LYS A 102 27.55 16.91 8.35
C LYS A 102 28.02 15.62 7.67
N LEU A 103 27.15 14.94 6.92
CA LEU A 103 27.48 13.72 6.18
C LEU A 103 28.47 13.97 5.05
N VAL A 104 28.31 15.04 4.28
CA VAL A 104 29.25 15.42 3.22
C VAL A 104 30.63 15.75 3.81
N ASP A 105 30.66 16.55 4.88
CA ASP A 105 31.91 16.99 5.50
C ASP A 105 32.66 15.83 6.18
N GLN A 106 31.95 14.93 6.85
CA GLN A 106 32.56 13.87 7.67
C GLN A 106 32.76 12.55 6.92
N CYS A 107 31.84 12.17 6.03
CA CYS A 107 31.83 10.83 5.45
C CYS A 107 32.33 10.75 4.01
N ALA A 108 32.17 11.80 3.21
CA ALA A 108 32.64 11.83 1.83
C ALA A 108 34.14 12.17 1.74
N VAL A 109 34.99 11.34 2.36
CA VAL A 109 36.43 11.60 2.55
C VAL A 109 37.27 10.46 1.99
N ASP A 110 38.24 10.80 1.13
CA ASP A 110 39.22 9.85 0.60
C ASP A 110 40.04 9.21 1.73
N LYS A 111 40.31 7.91 1.58
CA LYS A 111 41.21 7.12 2.42
C LYS A 111 42.38 6.61 1.58
N GLU A 112 43.22 5.79 2.20
CA GLU A 112 44.47 5.27 1.62
C GLU A 112 44.31 4.61 0.24
N ASN A 113 43.14 4.04 -0.06
CA ASN A 113 42.79 3.49 -1.36
C ASN A 113 41.28 3.50 -1.57
N ALA A 114 40.83 3.20 -2.80
CA ALA A 114 39.41 3.21 -3.19
C ALA A 114 38.54 2.30 -2.30
N VAL A 115 39.05 1.11 -1.98
CA VAL A 115 38.35 0.10 -1.17
C VAL A 115 38.12 0.62 0.25
N GLU A 116 39.16 1.09 0.93
CA GLU A 116 39.05 1.66 2.27
C GLU A 116 38.23 2.95 2.29
N THR A 117 38.22 3.72 1.19
CA THR A 117 37.38 4.90 1.06
C THR A 117 35.90 4.51 1.04
N SER A 118 35.53 3.50 0.24
CA SER A 118 34.14 3.03 0.16
C SER A 118 33.66 2.38 1.46
N TYR A 119 34.55 1.64 2.12
CA TYR A 119 34.32 1.03 3.42
C TYR A 119 34.11 2.08 4.51
N TYR A 120 34.97 3.10 4.53
CA TYR A 120 34.84 4.23 5.45
C TYR A 120 33.56 5.02 5.23
N ILE A 121 33.18 5.31 3.98
CA ILE A 121 31.92 5.99 3.66
C ILE A 121 30.75 5.20 4.27
N ALA A 122 30.69 3.89 4.07
CA ALA A 122 29.61 3.05 4.60
C ALA A 122 29.55 3.08 6.14
N LYS A 123 30.70 2.93 6.80
CA LYS A 123 30.80 2.98 8.28
C LYS A 123 30.47 4.35 8.85
N CYS A 124 31.03 5.42 8.28
CA CYS A 124 30.79 6.79 8.72
C CYS A 124 29.32 7.19 8.55
N LEU A 125 28.72 6.88 7.40
CA LEU A 125 27.31 7.19 7.19
C LEU A 125 26.42 6.48 8.22
N ARG A 126 26.77 5.25 8.62
CA ARG A 126 26.07 4.52 9.69
C ARG A 126 26.27 5.16 11.06
N ASP A 127 27.49 5.59 11.38
CA ASP A 127 27.81 6.20 12.69
C ASP A 127 27.18 7.61 12.83
N VAL A 128 27.23 8.40 11.76
CA VAL A 128 26.78 9.81 11.76
C VAL A 128 25.27 9.92 11.54
N ALA A 129 24.69 9.02 10.75
CA ALA A 129 23.26 8.98 10.47
C ALA A 129 22.70 7.54 10.51
N PRO A 130 22.63 6.91 11.69
CA PRO A 130 22.16 5.54 11.85
C PRO A 130 20.72 5.32 11.37
N ASN A 131 19.93 6.39 11.25
CA ASN A 131 18.53 6.37 10.82
C ASN A 131 18.31 6.85 9.37
N LEU A 132 19.38 7.06 8.58
CA LEU A 132 19.27 7.53 7.20
C LEU A 132 18.54 6.50 6.33
N GLU A 133 17.55 6.94 5.57
CA GLU A 133 16.61 6.05 4.84
C GLU A 133 17.29 5.15 3.80
N ILE A 134 18.46 5.51 3.28
CA ILE A 134 19.22 4.70 2.33
C ILE A 134 19.80 3.42 2.95
N PHE A 135 19.95 3.36 4.29
CA PHE A 135 20.36 2.16 5.04
C PHE A 135 19.19 1.39 5.60
N LYS A 136 17.98 1.96 5.52
CA LYS A 136 16.78 1.18 5.69
C LYS A 136 16.69 0.33 4.43
N VAL A 137 17.14 -0.92 4.54
CA VAL A 137 16.54 -2.00 3.74
C VAL A 137 15.05 -1.74 3.75
N ASP A 138 14.35 -1.82 2.62
CA ASP A 138 12.91 -2.11 2.67
C ASP A 138 12.83 -3.27 3.68
N PRO A 139 12.37 -3.04 4.93
CA PRO A 139 12.42 -4.11 5.92
C PRO A 139 11.63 -5.23 5.28
N ASP A 140 12.08 -6.47 5.40
CA ASP A 140 11.25 -7.60 4.98
C ASP A 140 9.87 -7.34 5.59
N VAL A 141 8.90 -7.05 4.72
CA VAL A 141 7.55 -6.72 5.16
C VAL A 141 7.01 -8.04 5.63
N VAL A 142 7.07 -8.27 6.93
CA VAL A 142 6.54 -9.47 7.53
C VAL A 142 5.05 -9.23 7.66
N TYR A 143 4.32 -9.73 6.68
CA TYR A 143 2.88 -9.81 6.76
C TYR A 143 2.52 -10.80 7.85
N LEU A 144 1.78 -10.34 8.85
CA LEU A 144 1.17 -11.27 9.79
C LEU A 144 0.23 -12.21 9.02
N PRO A 145 0.13 -13.49 9.41
CA PRO A 145 -0.95 -14.34 8.95
C PRO A 145 -2.29 -13.61 9.11
N ASN A 146 -3.15 -13.68 8.10
CA ASN A 146 -4.40 -12.90 8.03
C ASN A 146 -5.22 -12.98 9.33
N GLU A 147 -5.29 -14.15 9.96
CA GLU A 147 -5.95 -14.39 11.25
C GLU A 147 -5.42 -13.49 12.38
N VAL A 148 -4.10 -13.37 12.52
CA VAL A 148 -3.46 -12.57 13.58
C VAL A 148 -3.65 -11.08 13.29
N ALA A 149 -3.48 -10.67 12.03
CA ALA A 149 -3.65 -9.28 11.61
C ALA A 149 -5.10 -8.77 11.84
N GLN A 150 -6.09 -9.63 11.55
CA GLN A 150 -7.50 -9.31 11.76
C GLN A 150 -7.86 -9.17 13.25
N LYS A 151 -7.36 -10.07 14.09
CA LYS A 151 -7.53 -9.98 15.54
C LYS A 151 -6.93 -8.68 16.09
N VAL A 152 -5.76 -8.29 15.58
CA VAL A 152 -5.10 -7.03 15.94
C VAL A 152 -5.93 -5.82 15.51
N SER A 153 -6.52 -5.84 14.31
CA SER A 153 -7.44 -4.80 13.80
C SER A 153 -8.64 -4.56 14.71
N LEU A 154 -9.32 -5.61 15.15
CA LEU A 154 -10.48 -5.46 16.02
C LEU A 154 -10.09 -4.93 17.40
N ILE A 155 -8.97 -5.37 17.95
CA ILE A 155 -8.46 -4.84 19.22
C ILE A 155 -8.14 -3.35 19.08
N HIS A 156 -7.53 -2.92 17.98
CA HIS A 156 -7.28 -1.51 17.67
C HIS A 156 -8.58 -0.70 17.68
N LYS A 157 -9.60 -1.11 16.90
CA LYS A 157 -10.88 -0.38 16.79
C LYS A 157 -11.61 -0.30 18.12
N ASP A 158 -11.69 -1.41 18.85
CA ASP A 158 -12.35 -1.45 20.15
C ASP A 158 -11.64 -0.52 21.16
N CYS A 159 -10.31 -0.55 21.21
CA CYS A 159 -9.54 0.31 22.11
C CYS A 159 -9.59 1.79 21.71
N ALA A 160 -9.59 2.11 20.40
CA ALA A 160 -9.75 3.47 19.93
C ALA A 160 -11.13 4.03 20.33
N ALA A 161 -12.18 3.27 20.06
CA ALA A 161 -13.56 3.64 20.40
C ALA A 161 -13.75 3.83 21.91
N GLN A 162 -13.15 2.98 22.74
CA GLN A 162 -13.25 3.06 24.21
C GLN A 162 -12.76 4.42 24.75
N PHE A 163 -11.77 5.03 24.10
CA PHE A 163 -11.18 6.30 24.54
C PHE A 163 -11.54 7.47 23.61
N ASN A 164 -12.58 7.32 22.79
CA ASN A 164 -13.07 8.33 21.85
C ASN A 164 -12.01 8.86 20.88
N PHE A 165 -11.05 8.02 20.52
CA PHE A 165 -10.12 8.33 19.44
C PHE A 165 -10.76 8.03 18.09
N ASP A 166 -10.58 8.96 17.16
CA ASP A 166 -10.90 8.73 15.77
C ASP A 166 -9.78 7.93 15.08
N ASP A 167 -10.14 6.99 14.20
CA ASP A 167 -9.16 6.17 13.48
C ASP A 167 -8.20 7.05 12.65
N GLN A 168 -8.71 8.13 12.05
CA GLN A 168 -7.89 9.07 11.28
C GLN A 168 -7.00 9.91 12.20
N GLU A 169 -7.44 10.26 13.41
CA GLU A 169 -6.60 10.89 14.44
C GLU A 169 -5.43 9.99 14.83
N ILE A 170 -5.70 8.74 15.23
CA ILE A 170 -4.65 7.79 15.57
C ILE A 170 -3.72 7.59 14.37
N GLU A 171 -4.29 7.42 13.17
CA GLU A 171 -3.58 7.30 11.89
C GLU A 171 -2.74 8.53 11.54
N ASN A 172 -3.13 9.72 11.97
CA ASN A 172 -2.35 10.94 11.78
C ASN A 172 -1.26 11.08 12.84
N ALA A 173 -1.53 10.73 14.11
CA ALA A 173 -0.55 10.79 15.18
C ALA A 173 0.56 9.74 15.04
N ARG A 174 0.19 8.48 14.77
CA ARG A 174 0.17 8.01 13.38
C ARG A 174 1.28 8.59 12.51
N LYS A 175 0.93 9.06 11.32
CA LYS A 175 1.79 9.64 10.27
C LYS A 175 2.76 10.72 10.72
N HIS A 176 3.00 11.00 11.99
CA HIS A 176 3.83 12.12 12.46
C HIS A 176 4.75 11.80 13.65
N ASN A 177 4.79 10.56 14.16
CA ASN A 177 5.59 10.11 15.32
C ASN A 177 5.19 10.81 16.61
N THR A 178 4.01 11.40 16.61
CA THR A 178 3.56 12.18 17.75
C THR A 178 2.87 11.30 18.77
N ILE A 179 2.30 10.14 18.37
CA ILE A 179 1.62 9.26 19.33
C ILE A 179 2.56 8.85 20.48
N PHE A 180 3.85 8.62 20.20
CA PHE A 180 4.84 8.09 21.16
C PHE A 180 5.48 9.16 22.03
N ASN A 181 5.05 10.40 21.82
CA ASN A 181 5.51 11.57 22.54
C ASN A 181 4.32 12.33 23.15
N ASP A 182 3.10 11.82 22.99
CA ASP A 182 1.87 12.41 23.51
C ASP A 182 1.18 11.43 24.46
N HIS A 183 1.22 11.76 25.74
CA HIS A 183 0.69 10.93 26.82
C HIS A 183 -0.83 10.71 26.73
N LYS A 184 -1.56 11.48 25.91
CA LYS A 184 -2.99 11.23 25.73
C LYS A 184 -3.27 9.83 25.18
N TYR A 185 -2.32 9.20 24.50
CA TYR A 185 -2.48 7.87 23.92
C TYR A 185 -2.10 6.70 24.85
N GLU A 186 -1.56 6.98 26.03
CA GLU A 186 -1.24 5.92 27.01
C GLU A 186 -2.41 4.96 27.31
N PRO A 187 -3.66 5.43 27.56
CA PRO A 187 -4.79 4.52 27.80
C PRO A 187 -5.10 3.63 26.58
N TYR A 188 -4.96 4.16 25.37
CA TYR A 188 -5.11 3.39 24.13
C TYR A 188 -4.06 2.28 24.04
N PHE A 189 -2.78 2.60 24.28
CA PHE A 189 -1.70 1.61 24.28
C PHE A 189 -1.88 0.56 25.36
N HIS A 190 -2.34 0.96 26.54
CA HIS A 190 -2.64 0.04 27.62
C HIS A 190 -3.70 -0.99 27.23
N CYS A 191 -4.85 -0.53 26.72
CA CYS A 191 -5.90 -1.42 26.22
C CYS A 191 -5.37 -2.34 25.12
N PHE A 192 -4.64 -1.78 24.16
CA PHE A 192 -4.17 -2.51 22.98
C PHE A 192 -3.16 -3.60 23.35
N LEU A 193 -2.08 -3.25 24.05
CA LEU A 193 -1.01 -4.20 24.38
C LEU A 193 -1.44 -5.28 25.38
N LYS A 194 -2.33 -4.94 26.32
CA LYS A 194 -2.94 -5.90 27.24
C LYS A 194 -3.73 -6.96 26.48
N ARG A 195 -4.57 -6.55 25.53
CA ARG A 195 -5.38 -7.49 24.71
C ARG A 195 -4.56 -8.29 23.70
N GLN A 196 -3.39 -7.77 23.31
CA GLN A 196 -2.41 -8.49 22.51
C GLN A 196 -1.59 -9.50 23.34
N GLY A 197 -1.63 -9.40 24.67
CA GLY A 197 -0.91 -10.30 25.57
C GLY A 197 0.54 -9.89 25.86
N PHE A 198 0.94 -8.65 25.53
CA PHE A 198 2.22 -8.09 25.99
C PHE A 198 2.20 -7.71 27.46
N LEU A 199 1.01 -7.54 28.04
CA LEU A 199 0.80 -7.29 29.46
C LEU A 199 -0.18 -8.30 30.05
N ASN A 200 0.02 -8.60 31.33
CA ASN A 200 -0.86 -9.41 32.16
C ASN A 200 -2.14 -8.63 32.53
N ALA A 201 -3.09 -9.32 33.18
CA ALA A 201 -4.37 -8.73 33.56
C ALA A 201 -4.23 -7.56 34.54
N ASP A 202 -3.17 -7.59 35.36
CA ASP A 202 -2.77 -6.58 36.34
C ASP A 202 -1.97 -5.41 35.72
N GLY A 203 -1.66 -5.47 34.43
CA GLY A 203 -0.87 -4.43 33.75
C GLY A 203 0.64 -4.55 33.93
N GLN A 204 1.13 -5.68 34.44
CA GLN A 204 2.56 -5.99 34.41
C GLN A 204 2.98 -6.53 33.05
N VAL A 205 4.25 -6.37 32.69
CA VAL A 205 4.81 -6.95 31.46
C VAL A 205 4.69 -8.48 31.47
N ASN A 206 4.11 -9.04 30.41
CA ASN A 206 4.05 -10.49 30.17
C ASN A 206 5.20 -10.91 29.25
N LYS A 207 6.31 -11.40 29.83
CA LYS A 207 7.50 -11.80 29.05
C LYS A 207 7.23 -12.96 28.10
N ASP A 208 6.52 -13.99 28.54
CA ASP A 208 6.13 -15.13 27.70
C ASP A 208 5.26 -14.68 26.52
N GLY A 209 4.32 -13.75 26.79
CA GLY A 209 3.50 -13.13 25.76
C GLY A 209 4.31 -12.27 24.80
N PHE A 210 5.33 -11.56 25.30
CA PHE A 210 6.28 -10.77 24.52
C PHE A 210 7.06 -11.64 23.53
N GLU A 211 7.69 -12.71 24.05
CA GLU A 211 8.45 -13.70 23.27
C GLU A 211 7.57 -14.37 22.22
N LYS A 212 6.38 -14.83 22.63
CA LYS A 212 5.43 -15.48 21.72
C LYS A 212 4.95 -14.55 20.60
N ASN A 213 4.66 -13.28 20.90
CA ASN A 213 4.12 -12.36 19.90
C ASN A 213 5.20 -11.88 18.93
N LEU A 214 6.42 -11.61 19.42
CA LEU A 214 7.53 -11.20 18.56
C LEU A 214 8.13 -12.38 17.79
N GLY A 215 8.18 -13.57 18.38
CA GLY A 215 8.65 -14.80 17.72
C GLY A 215 7.77 -15.28 16.56
N ARG A 216 6.61 -14.65 16.33
CA ARG A 216 5.80 -14.86 15.10
C ARG A 216 6.35 -14.14 13.89
N VAL A 217 7.20 -13.15 14.10
CA VAL A 217 7.70 -12.25 13.06
C VAL A 217 9.23 -12.14 13.08
N ILE A 218 9.88 -12.53 14.17
CA ILE A 218 11.32 -12.59 14.32
C ILE A 218 11.73 -14.04 14.50
N ASP A 219 12.39 -14.59 13.48
CA ASP A 219 12.93 -15.95 13.52
C ASP A 219 14.31 -16.02 14.20
N ASP A 220 15.02 -14.89 14.29
CA ASP A 220 16.33 -14.81 14.95
C ASP A 220 16.18 -14.68 16.47
N GLN A 221 16.53 -15.75 17.18
CA GLN A 221 16.40 -15.82 18.64
C GLN A 221 17.27 -14.77 19.36
N ALA A 222 18.47 -14.45 18.88
CA ALA A 222 19.34 -13.49 19.54
C ALA A 222 18.77 -12.06 19.43
N VAL A 223 18.16 -11.75 18.28
CA VAL A 223 17.41 -10.50 18.09
C VAL A 223 16.19 -10.45 19.00
N LEU A 224 15.42 -11.53 19.07
CA LEU A 224 14.25 -11.65 19.94
C LEU A 224 14.62 -11.42 21.42
N ASP A 225 15.64 -12.11 21.91
CA ASP A 225 16.13 -12.00 23.28
C ASP A 225 16.59 -10.58 23.60
N GLY A 226 17.31 -9.94 22.67
CA GLY A 226 17.75 -8.56 22.80
C GLY A 226 16.58 -7.57 22.92
N LEU A 227 15.51 -7.79 22.16
CA LEU A 227 14.29 -6.97 22.22
C LEU A 227 13.53 -7.20 23.52
N VAL A 228 13.37 -8.45 23.95
CA VAL A 228 12.72 -8.79 25.22
C VAL A 228 13.50 -8.14 26.37
N SER A 229 14.82 -8.28 26.40
CA SER A 229 15.68 -7.69 27.43
C SER A 229 15.55 -6.17 27.51
N LYS A 230 15.49 -5.50 26.35
CA LYS A 230 15.46 -4.04 26.28
C LYS A 230 14.07 -3.44 26.51
N CYS A 231 13.04 -4.08 25.97
CA CYS A 231 11.72 -3.46 25.84
C CYS A 231 10.65 -4.06 26.77
N ALA A 232 10.86 -5.26 27.32
CA ALA A 232 9.95 -5.87 28.29
C ALA A 232 10.21 -5.32 29.72
N ALA A 233 10.19 -3.99 29.89
CA ALA A 233 10.50 -3.31 31.15
C ALA A 233 9.27 -2.63 31.79
N GLN A 234 9.12 -2.83 33.09
CA GLN A 234 8.05 -2.27 33.91
C GLN A 234 8.31 -0.78 34.19
N GLN A 235 7.26 0.04 34.13
CA GLN A 235 7.26 1.45 34.55
C GLN A 235 6.35 1.65 35.77
N GLU A 236 6.23 2.90 36.23
CA GLU A 236 5.48 3.25 37.45
C GLU A 236 4.01 2.86 37.41
N THR A 237 3.38 2.95 36.23
CA THR A 237 1.96 2.62 36.03
C THR A 237 1.76 1.63 34.87
N PRO A 238 0.65 0.89 34.82
CA PRO A 238 0.31 0.05 33.66
C PRO A 238 0.27 0.82 32.34
N GLU A 239 -0.24 2.05 32.35
CA GLU A 239 -0.35 2.94 31.20
C GLU A 239 1.03 3.39 30.71
N SER A 240 1.88 3.90 31.60
CA SER A 240 3.26 4.27 31.27
C SER A 240 4.12 3.07 30.86
N THR A 241 3.84 1.89 31.42
CA THR A 241 4.49 0.63 31.01
C THR A 241 4.14 0.28 29.58
N SER A 242 2.86 0.36 29.24
CA SER A 242 2.37 0.07 27.89
C SER A 242 2.94 1.07 26.88
N PHE A 243 2.99 2.34 27.25
CA PHE A 243 3.56 3.41 26.44
C PHE A 243 5.06 3.22 26.20
N PHE A 244 5.82 2.90 27.26
CA PHE A 244 7.24 2.58 27.17
C PHE A 244 7.48 1.35 26.28
N VAL A 245 6.76 0.25 26.50
CA VAL A 245 6.90 -0.98 25.71
C VAL A 245 6.68 -0.69 24.24
N ALA A 246 5.58 0.00 23.91
CA ALA A 246 5.27 0.34 22.53
C ALA A 246 6.34 1.26 21.91
N LYS A 247 6.85 2.24 22.66
CA LYS A 247 7.93 3.15 22.21
C LYS A 247 9.25 2.41 22.02
N CYS A 248 9.62 1.54 22.96
CA CYS A 248 10.86 0.79 22.87
C CYS A 248 10.85 -0.17 21.68
N LEU A 249 9.74 -0.88 21.46
CA LEU A 249 9.58 -1.75 20.30
C LEU A 249 9.71 -0.96 19.00
N HIS A 250 9.23 0.28 18.95
CA HIS A 250 9.48 1.16 17.82
C HIS A 250 10.94 1.36 17.49
N GLU A 251 11.69 1.76 18.52
CA GLU A 251 13.03 2.27 18.34
C GLU A 251 14.03 1.14 18.06
N ASN A 252 13.61 -0.12 18.23
CA ASN A 252 14.53 -1.25 18.28
C ASN A 252 14.17 -2.44 17.38
N LEU A 253 12.92 -2.56 16.89
CA LEU A 253 12.55 -3.66 16.00
C LEU A 253 13.29 -3.57 14.65
N PRO A 254 13.92 -4.65 14.16
CA PRO A 254 14.69 -4.64 12.92
C PRO A 254 13.87 -4.92 11.66
N ILE A 255 12.56 -5.12 11.80
CA ILE A 255 11.63 -5.51 10.73
C ILE A 255 10.35 -4.66 10.74
N TYR A 256 9.61 -4.72 9.63
CA TYR A 256 8.31 -4.10 9.49
C TYR A 256 7.19 -5.13 9.54
N VAL A 257 6.17 -4.90 10.39
CA VAL A 257 5.06 -5.83 10.57
C VAL A 257 3.75 -5.17 10.16
N GLU A 258 3.18 -5.56 9.00
CA GLU A 258 1.89 -5.02 8.54
C GLU A 258 0.74 -5.63 9.36
N LEU A 259 0.33 -4.92 10.43
CA LEU A 259 -0.66 -5.39 11.41
C LEU A 259 -2.11 -5.32 10.91
N PHE A 260 -2.41 -4.45 9.94
CA PHE A 260 -3.75 -4.22 9.42
C PHE A 260 -3.72 -4.42 7.91
N PRO A 261 -4.26 -5.52 7.35
CA PRO A 261 -4.34 -5.65 5.92
C PRO A 261 -5.25 -4.53 5.43
N LYS A 262 -4.68 -3.56 4.69
CA LYS A 262 -5.45 -2.53 3.98
C LYS A 262 -6.53 -3.15 3.07
N GLU A 263 -6.34 -4.42 2.75
CA GLU A 263 -6.94 -5.14 1.66
C GLU A 263 -7.15 -6.63 2.05
N ILE A 264 -8.40 -7.07 2.18
CA ILE A 264 -8.82 -8.47 2.39
C ILE A 264 -8.75 -9.16 1.02
N PRO A 265 -7.85 -10.13 0.82
CA PRO A 265 -7.70 -10.79 -0.46
C PRO A 265 -9.01 -11.50 -0.85
N VAL A 266 -9.48 -11.22 -2.06
CA VAL A 266 -10.64 -11.86 -2.67
C VAL A 266 -10.14 -12.71 -3.82
N SER A 267 -10.60 -13.96 -3.93
CA SER A 267 -10.25 -14.80 -5.08
C SER A 267 -10.82 -14.21 -6.37
N ASP A 268 -10.19 -14.49 -7.50
CA ASP A 268 -10.63 -13.99 -8.81
C ASP A 268 -12.09 -14.34 -9.11
N GLU A 269 -12.52 -15.53 -8.71
CA GLU A 269 -13.90 -16.00 -8.89
C GLU A 269 -14.90 -15.15 -8.09
N ILE A 270 -14.63 -14.92 -6.80
CA ILE A 270 -15.52 -14.11 -5.95
C ILE A 270 -15.50 -12.65 -6.41
N ALA A 271 -14.33 -12.13 -6.79
CA ALA A 271 -14.18 -10.78 -7.31
C ALA A 271 -15.03 -10.57 -8.58
N LYS A 272 -14.98 -11.52 -9.53
CA LYS A 272 -15.81 -11.49 -10.76
C LYS A 272 -17.30 -11.43 -10.44
N ILE A 273 -17.77 -12.20 -9.47
CA ILE A 273 -19.18 -12.21 -9.04
C ILE A 273 -19.58 -10.85 -8.44
N ILE A 274 -18.79 -10.31 -7.52
CA ILE A 274 -19.08 -9.00 -6.90
C ILE A 274 -19.12 -7.89 -7.95
N LEU A 275 -18.20 -7.92 -8.93
CA LEU A 275 -18.16 -6.96 -10.02
C LEU A 275 -19.37 -7.09 -10.96
N GLN A 276 -19.77 -8.31 -11.30
CA GLN A 276 -20.96 -8.55 -12.11
C GLN A 276 -22.22 -7.99 -11.43
N HIS A 277 -22.42 -8.31 -10.14
CA HIS A 277 -23.55 -7.78 -9.37
C HIS A 277 -23.51 -6.26 -9.29
N GLY A 278 -22.33 -5.67 -9.07
CA GLY A 278 -22.14 -4.22 -9.08
C GLY A 278 -22.62 -3.57 -10.36
N ARG A 279 -22.28 -4.14 -11.53
CA ARG A 279 -22.73 -3.64 -12.84
C ARG A 279 -24.23 -3.71 -13.00
N GLU A 280 -24.80 -4.89 -12.74
CA GLU A 280 -26.24 -5.12 -12.86
C GLU A 280 -27.01 -4.16 -11.95
N CYS A 281 -26.56 -3.99 -10.71
CA CYS A 281 -27.22 -3.09 -9.76
C CYS A 281 -27.06 -1.62 -10.13
N ILE A 282 -25.93 -1.19 -10.70
CA ILE A 282 -25.81 0.18 -11.22
C ILE A 282 -26.80 0.41 -12.36
N GLN A 283 -26.94 -0.56 -13.27
CA GLN A 283 -27.87 -0.47 -14.39
C GLN A 283 -29.34 -0.47 -13.93
N GLU A 284 -29.69 -1.34 -12.97
CA GLU A 284 -31.04 -1.49 -12.45
C GLU A 284 -31.51 -0.27 -11.66
N THR A 285 -30.64 0.30 -10.83
CA THR A 285 -30.99 1.39 -9.91
C THR A 285 -30.74 2.78 -10.48
N GLY A 286 -29.85 2.89 -11.48
CA GLY A 286 -29.41 4.17 -12.03
C GLY A 286 -28.70 5.06 -11.00
N VAL A 287 -28.07 4.45 -9.99
CA VAL A 287 -27.24 5.14 -8.98
C VAL A 287 -26.06 5.84 -9.63
N ASP A 288 -25.68 7.00 -9.09
CA ASP A 288 -24.46 7.68 -9.51
C ASP A 288 -23.23 6.82 -9.12
N ARG A 289 -22.39 6.54 -10.12
CA ARG A 289 -21.19 5.74 -9.94
C ARG A 289 -20.18 6.41 -8.99
N GLU A 290 -20.16 7.74 -8.92
CA GLU A 290 -19.30 8.46 -7.98
C GLU A 290 -19.69 8.14 -6.53
N LEU A 291 -21.00 8.09 -6.24
CA LEU A 291 -21.51 7.69 -4.93
C LEU A 291 -21.11 6.26 -4.57
N VAL A 292 -21.23 5.33 -5.53
CA VAL A 292 -20.76 3.94 -5.32
C VAL A 292 -19.26 3.89 -5.05
N GLN A 293 -18.46 4.66 -5.78
CA GLN A 293 -17.00 4.69 -5.59
C GLN A 293 -16.62 5.27 -4.23
N LYS A 294 -17.32 6.31 -3.75
CA LYS A 294 -17.15 6.88 -2.41
C LYS A 294 -17.38 5.83 -1.31
N THR A 295 -18.33 4.90 -1.47
CA THR A 295 -18.55 3.83 -0.47
C THR A 295 -17.34 2.92 -0.28
N ARG A 296 -16.56 2.67 -1.33
CA ARG A 296 -15.29 1.90 -1.24
C ARG A 296 -14.22 2.67 -0.48
N GLU A 297 -14.31 3.99 -0.47
CA GLU A 297 -13.44 4.85 0.31
C GLU A 297 -13.89 4.92 1.78
N GLY A 298 -15.07 4.37 2.11
CA GLY A 298 -15.69 4.41 3.43
C GLY A 298 -16.65 5.58 3.60
N ILE A 299 -16.94 6.31 2.52
CA ILE A 299 -17.82 7.48 2.51
C ILE A 299 -19.20 7.04 2.03
N PHE A 300 -20.18 7.10 2.92
CA PHE A 300 -21.58 6.73 2.64
C PHE A 300 -22.43 8.00 2.69
N GLU A 301 -22.95 8.42 1.54
CA GLU A 301 -23.86 9.55 1.45
C GLU A 301 -25.31 9.06 1.53
N GLU A 302 -26.15 9.83 2.20
CA GLU A 302 -27.58 9.54 2.34
C GLU A 302 -28.32 9.82 1.02
N ASP A 303 -28.20 8.90 0.06
CA ASP A 303 -28.81 8.99 -1.26
C ASP A 303 -29.80 7.83 -1.52
N PRO A 304 -31.05 8.10 -1.94
CA PRO A 304 -32.04 7.06 -2.17
C PRO A 304 -31.60 5.99 -3.17
N LYS A 305 -30.90 6.37 -4.26
CA LYS A 305 -30.43 5.40 -5.27
C LYS A 305 -29.24 4.60 -4.77
N LEU A 306 -28.40 5.17 -3.91
CA LEU A 306 -27.33 4.43 -3.26
C LEU A 306 -27.87 3.37 -2.29
N LYS A 307 -28.99 3.66 -1.60
CA LYS A 307 -29.68 2.68 -0.76
C LYS A 307 -30.33 1.56 -1.60
N GLU A 308 -30.94 1.89 -2.74
CA GLU A 308 -31.43 0.90 -3.70
C GLU A 308 -30.28 0.04 -4.25
N PHE A 309 -29.14 0.64 -4.57
CA PHE A 309 -27.94 -0.09 -5.01
C PHE A 309 -27.45 -1.07 -3.94
N ALA A 310 -27.36 -0.63 -2.68
CA ALA A 310 -26.98 -1.49 -1.56
C ALA A 310 -27.96 -2.67 -1.40
N PHE A 311 -29.26 -2.41 -1.55
CA PHE A 311 -30.29 -3.46 -1.50
C PHE A 311 -30.15 -4.48 -2.62
N CYS A 312 -29.99 -4.02 -3.87
CA CYS A 312 -29.73 -4.88 -5.01
C CYS A 312 -28.48 -5.76 -4.81
N MET A 313 -27.38 -5.16 -4.34
CA MET A 313 -26.13 -5.89 -4.04
C MET A 313 -26.33 -6.94 -2.96
N GLY A 314 -27.01 -6.57 -1.86
CA GLY A 314 -27.33 -7.49 -0.76
C GLY A 314 -28.16 -8.68 -1.23
N LYS A 315 -29.18 -8.43 -2.07
CA LYS A 315 -30.04 -9.48 -2.63
C LYS A 315 -29.28 -10.44 -3.53
N LYS A 316 -28.49 -9.92 -4.48
CA LYS A 316 -27.69 -10.76 -5.37
C LYS A 316 -26.62 -11.55 -4.61
N ALA A 317 -26.06 -10.97 -3.54
CA ALA A 317 -25.17 -11.68 -2.63
C ALA A 317 -25.88 -12.75 -1.77
N GLY A 318 -27.21 -12.68 -1.65
CA GLY A 318 -28.02 -13.53 -0.78
C GLY A 318 -27.93 -13.14 0.71
N PHE A 319 -27.44 -11.95 1.02
CA PHE A 319 -27.32 -11.44 2.40
C PHE A 319 -28.62 -10.87 2.94
N ILE A 320 -29.53 -10.47 2.05
CA ILE A 320 -30.84 -9.95 2.40
C ILE A 320 -31.86 -10.51 1.41
N ASP A 321 -33.05 -10.84 1.88
CA ASP A 321 -34.14 -11.28 1.01
C ASP A 321 -34.98 -10.09 0.48
N ASP A 322 -36.03 -10.39 -0.28
CA ASP A 322 -36.94 -9.39 -0.85
C ASP A 322 -37.69 -8.58 0.22
N ALA A 323 -37.87 -9.13 1.42
CA ALA A 323 -38.56 -8.47 2.53
C ALA A 323 -37.61 -7.60 3.37
N GLY A 324 -36.32 -7.57 3.04
CA GLY A 324 -35.32 -6.86 3.82
C GLY A 324 -34.82 -7.61 5.04
N GLU A 325 -35.02 -8.93 5.12
CA GLU A 325 -34.53 -9.74 6.24
C GLU A 325 -33.07 -10.17 6.02
N PRO A 326 -32.14 -9.83 6.95
CA PRO A 326 -30.77 -10.29 6.88
C PRO A 326 -30.66 -11.82 7.00
N GLN A 327 -30.02 -12.45 6.03
CA GLN A 327 -29.80 -13.89 5.99
C GLN A 327 -28.51 -14.24 6.74
N LEU A 328 -28.57 -14.22 8.09
CA LEU A 328 -27.38 -14.30 8.95
C LEU A 328 -26.48 -15.51 8.68
N ASP A 329 -27.06 -16.68 8.35
CA ASP A 329 -26.27 -17.88 8.05
C ASP A 329 -25.50 -17.77 6.74
N VAL A 330 -26.10 -17.15 5.72
CA VAL A 330 -25.42 -16.86 4.44
C VAL A 330 -24.33 -15.80 4.67
N MET A 331 -24.62 -14.79 5.48
CA MET A 331 -23.63 -13.77 5.86
C MET A 331 -22.45 -14.41 6.59
N ARG A 332 -22.67 -15.31 7.56
CA ARG A 332 -21.61 -16.08 8.22
C ARG A 332 -20.80 -16.90 7.24
N GLN A 333 -21.48 -17.65 6.38
CA GLN A 333 -20.82 -18.53 5.41
C GLN A 333 -19.90 -17.75 4.47
N LYS A 334 -20.42 -16.72 3.79
CA LYS A 334 -19.64 -15.99 2.78
C LYS A 334 -18.62 -15.05 3.42
N THR A 335 -18.93 -14.42 4.56
CA THR A 335 -17.94 -13.64 5.30
C THR A 335 -16.84 -14.56 5.84
N GLY A 336 -17.18 -15.78 6.27
CA GLY A 336 -16.23 -16.81 6.70
C GLY A 336 -15.31 -17.29 5.57
N GLN A 337 -15.79 -17.37 4.34
CA GLN A 337 -14.94 -17.66 3.17
C GLN A 337 -13.84 -16.61 2.99
N LEU A 338 -14.12 -15.35 3.34
CA LEU A 338 -13.20 -14.22 3.21
C LEU A 338 -12.28 -14.05 4.42
N LEU A 339 -12.85 -14.04 5.63
CA LEU A 339 -12.12 -13.72 6.85
C LEU A 339 -11.49 -14.95 7.51
N LYS A 340 -12.07 -16.14 7.35
CA LYS A 340 -11.62 -17.43 7.90
C LYS A 340 -11.49 -17.51 9.42
N ASP A 341 -11.83 -16.46 10.17
CA ASP A 341 -11.94 -16.45 11.63
C ASP A 341 -13.43 -16.46 12.06
N PRO A 342 -13.93 -17.55 12.67
CA PRO A 342 -15.33 -17.66 13.07
C PRO A 342 -15.75 -16.67 14.17
N VAL A 343 -14.83 -16.23 15.04
CA VAL A 343 -15.13 -15.28 16.13
C VAL A 343 -15.35 -13.88 15.55
N VAL A 344 -14.50 -13.47 14.61
CA VAL A 344 -14.63 -12.20 13.90
C VAL A 344 -15.89 -12.18 13.05
N VAL A 345 -16.13 -13.26 12.32
CA VAL A 345 -17.34 -13.43 11.49
C VAL A 345 -18.59 -13.31 12.34
N GLU A 346 -18.65 -14.00 13.49
CA GLU A 346 -19.82 -13.93 14.36
C GLU A 346 -20.04 -12.52 14.92
N LYS A 347 -18.97 -11.83 15.35
CA LYS A 347 -19.06 -10.44 15.82
C LYS A 347 -19.62 -9.53 14.72
N LEU A 348 -19.05 -9.58 13.52
CA LEU A 348 -19.48 -8.74 12.40
C LEU A 348 -20.91 -9.01 11.97
N VAL A 349 -21.28 -10.28 11.81
CA VAL A 349 -22.65 -10.65 11.41
C VAL A 349 -23.66 -10.22 12.47
N LYS A 350 -23.34 -10.40 13.75
CA LYS A 350 -24.22 -9.97 14.85
C LYS A 350 -24.38 -8.45 14.93
N GLU A 351 -23.31 -7.68 14.73
CA GLU A 351 -23.34 -6.22 14.84
C GLU A 351 -23.95 -5.55 13.60
N CYS A 352 -23.72 -6.12 12.42
CA CYS A 352 -24.07 -5.49 11.14
C CYS A 352 -25.27 -6.11 10.42
N GLY A 353 -25.63 -7.36 10.71
CA GLY A 353 -26.82 -8.03 10.18
C GLY A 353 -28.12 -7.64 10.89
N VAL A 354 -28.38 -6.34 11.03
CA VAL A 354 -29.53 -5.83 11.81
C VAL A 354 -30.59 -5.26 10.88
N LYS A 355 -31.81 -5.82 10.96
CA LYS A 355 -32.98 -5.30 10.24
C LYS A 355 -33.27 -3.84 10.62
N LYS A 356 -33.53 -3.01 9.63
CA LYS A 356 -33.98 -1.61 9.74
C LYS A 356 -35.40 -1.45 9.21
N GLU A 357 -35.89 -0.21 9.21
CA GLU A 357 -37.29 0.11 8.89
C GLU A 357 -37.69 -0.33 7.48
N THR A 358 -36.77 -0.24 6.51
CA THR A 358 -36.99 -0.68 5.14
C THR A 358 -35.90 -1.65 4.68
N PRO A 359 -36.16 -2.45 3.63
CA PRO A 359 -35.14 -3.31 3.02
C PRO A 359 -33.89 -2.52 2.57
N GLN A 360 -34.09 -1.33 2.02
CA GLN A 360 -33.04 -0.42 1.56
C GLN A 360 -32.19 0.10 2.71
N GLU A 361 -32.82 0.56 3.80
CA GLU A 361 -32.10 0.99 5.00
C GLU A 361 -31.32 -0.16 5.63
N THR A 362 -31.89 -1.37 5.60
CA THR A 362 -31.24 -2.57 6.14
C THR A 362 -29.95 -2.88 5.39
N ALA A 363 -30.02 -2.93 4.06
CA ALA A 363 -28.87 -3.22 3.23
C ALA A 363 -27.82 -2.10 3.26
N PHE A 364 -28.25 -0.83 3.28
CA PHE A 364 -27.36 0.32 3.39
C PHE A 364 -26.63 0.35 4.74
N TYR A 365 -27.36 0.18 5.84
CA TYR A 365 -26.78 0.08 7.19
C TYR A 365 -25.79 -1.09 7.28
N ALA A 366 -26.18 -2.28 6.79
CA ALA A 366 -25.31 -3.44 6.81
C ALA A 366 -24.02 -3.15 6.04
N SER A 367 -24.12 -2.62 4.82
CA SER A 367 -22.95 -2.28 3.98
C SER A 367 -22.01 -1.28 4.65
N MET A 368 -22.55 -0.20 5.23
CA MET A 368 -21.78 0.80 5.97
C MET A 368 -21.14 0.20 7.22
N CYS A 369 -21.89 -0.59 8.00
CA CYS A 369 -21.42 -1.24 9.20
C CYS A 369 -20.29 -2.25 8.91
N PHE A 370 -20.45 -3.09 7.88
CA PHE A 370 -19.39 -4.00 7.44
C PHE A 370 -18.18 -3.22 6.97
N SER A 371 -18.34 -2.15 6.19
CA SER A 371 -17.21 -1.30 5.77
C SER A 371 -16.48 -0.70 6.97
N LYS A 372 -17.22 -0.24 7.99
CA LYS A 372 -16.65 0.37 9.20
C LYS A 372 -15.97 -0.65 10.11
N ASN A 373 -16.57 -1.82 10.29
CA ASN A 373 -16.13 -2.78 11.31
C ASN A 373 -15.25 -3.90 10.76
N SER A 374 -15.26 -4.19 9.46
CA SER A 374 -14.39 -5.22 8.85
C SER A 374 -12.91 -4.92 9.05
N PRO A 375 -12.05 -5.94 9.21
CA PRO A 375 -10.63 -5.76 9.54
C PRO A 375 -9.77 -5.18 8.40
N GLY A 376 -10.36 -4.97 7.22
CA GLY A 376 -9.75 -4.36 6.04
C GLY A 376 -10.82 -4.07 4.98
N LYS A 377 -10.42 -3.42 3.88
CA LYS A 377 -11.31 -3.25 2.71
C LYS A 377 -11.17 -4.47 1.81
N LEU A 378 -12.22 -4.92 1.13
CA LEU A 378 -12.05 -6.01 0.15
C LEU A 378 -11.04 -5.57 -0.94
N SER A 379 -10.06 -6.42 -1.27
CA SER A 379 -9.08 -6.27 -2.36
C SER A 379 -9.73 -6.41 -3.72
N ILE A 380 -10.81 -5.68 -3.95
CA ILE A 380 -11.44 -5.53 -5.25
C ILE A 380 -10.84 -4.28 -5.94
N THR A 381 -9.63 -3.88 -5.54
CA THR A 381 -9.16 -2.50 -5.69
C THR A 381 -9.24 -2.02 -7.13
N ARG A 382 -9.98 -0.92 -7.30
CA ARG A 382 -9.88 0.06 -8.39
C ARG A 382 -9.78 -0.54 -9.79
N PHE A 383 -10.94 -1.02 -10.24
CA PHE A 383 -11.24 -1.37 -11.62
C PHE A 383 -10.38 -2.53 -12.17
N GLY A 384 -10.99 -3.47 -12.89
CA GLY A 384 -10.31 -4.52 -13.65
C GLY A 384 -9.40 -5.46 -12.83
N VAL A 385 -9.69 -6.76 -12.85
CA VAL A 385 -8.75 -7.79 -12.37
C VAL A 385 -7.55 -7.79 -13.32
N LEU A 386 -6.62 -6.85 -13.11
CA LEU A 386 -5.36 -6.77 -13.84
C LEU A 386 -4.32 -7.56 -13.07
N SER A 387 -3.72 -8.55 -13.72
CA SER A 387 -2.51 -9.21 -13.25
C SER A 387 -1.39 -8.18 -12.98
N SER A 388 -0.42 -8.54 -12.15
CA SER A 388 0.75 -7.68 -11.88
C SER A 388 1.45 -7.23 -13.17
N ALA A 389 1.51 -8.12 -14.17
CA ALA A 389 2.06 -7.81 -15.49
C ALA A 389 1.24 -6.75 -16.25
N GLN A 390 -0.09 -6.80 -16.17
CA GLN A 390 -0.96 -5.79 -16.79
C GLN A 390 -0.87 -4.44 -16.06
N LYS A 391 -0.75 -4.45 -14.73
CA LYS A 391 -0.53 -3.23 -13.94
C LYS A 391 0.79 -2.55 -14.33
N GLU A 392 1.86 -3.33 -14.50
CA GLU A 392 3.16 -2.81 -14.95
C GLU A 392 3.09 -2.25 -16.38
N LYS A 393 2.46 -2.99 -17.30
CA LYS A 393 2.23 -2.54 -18.69
C LYS A 393 1.44 -1.23 -18.72
N GLY A 394 0.34 -1.12 -17.97
CA GLY A 394 -0.48 0.09 -17.87
C GLY A 394 0.29 1.27 -17.28
N GLN A 395 1.02 1.06 -16.17
CA GLN A 395 1.84 2.11 -15.55
C GLN A 395 2.92 2.65 -16.49
N LYS A 396 3.57 1.76 -17.26
CA LYS A 396 4.55 2.14 -18.28
C LYS A 396 3.91 3.03 -19.35
N LEU A 397 2.77 2.60 -19.91
CA LEU A 397 2.02 3.36 -20.92
C LEU A 397 1.60 4.74 -20.41
N ILE A 398 1.01 4.80 -19.21
CA ILE A 398 0.60 6.06 -18.55
C ILE A 398 1.79 7.02 -18.44
N LYS A 399 2.94 6.55 -17.96
CA LYS A 399 4.13 7.38 -17.76
C LYS A 399 4.67 7.91 -19.09
N GLU A 400 4.88 7.03 -20.06
CA GLU A 400 5.42 7.41 -21.36
C GLU A 400 4.48 8.37 -22.10
N CYS A 401 3.18 8.08 -22.12
CA CYS A 401 2.23 8.90 -22.84
C CYS A 401 1.95 10.23 -22.12
N SER A 402 2.07 10.30 -20.80
CA SER A 402 2.04 11.60 -20.09
C SER A 402 3.21 12.50 -20.52
N GLN A 403 4.40 11.92 -20.70
CA GLN A 403 5.59 12.65 -21.13
C GLN A 403 5.50 13.05 -22.61
N GLU A 404 5.05 12.15 -23.48
CA GLU A 404 4.95 12.36 -24.94
C GLU A 404 3.87 13.40 -25.27
N SER A 405 2.69 13.30 -24.67
CA SER A 405 1.60 14.26 -24.87
C SER A 405 1.79 15.57 -24.11
N ARG A 406 2.62 15.58 -23.05
CA ARG A 406 2.77 16.69 -22.10
C ARG A 406 1.43 17.12 -21.47
N VAL A 407 0.47 16.19 -21.37
CA VAL A 407 -0.83 16.46 -20.77
C VAL A 407 -0.69 16.91 -19.30
N PRO A 408 -1.39 17.97 -18.88
CA PRO A 408 -1.48 18.33 -17.48
C PRO A 408 -2.05 17.18 -16.65
N LYS A 409 -1.37 16.84 -15.54
CA LYS A 409 -1.82 15.78 -14.61
C LYS A 409 -3.26 15.97 -14.15
N GLU A 410 -3.70 17.21 -13.96
CA GLU A 410 -5.08 17.52 -13.56
C GLU A 410 -6.11 17.04 -14.57
N LEU A 411 -5.86 17.19 -15.88
CA LEU A 411 -6.78 16.74 -16.93
C LEU A 411 -6.89 15.21 -16.97
N VAL A 412 -5.77 14.51 -16.78
CA VAL A 412 -5.78 13.04 -16.66
C VAL A 412 -6.56 12.59 -15.42
N LEU A 413 -6.40 13.29 -14.29
CA LEU A 413 -7.14 12.98 -13.06
C LEU A 413 -8.65 13.24 -13.21
N LYS A 414 -9.05 14.32 -13.91
CA LYS A 414 -10.44 14.58 -14.26
C LYS A 414 -11.01 13.46 -15.14
N ALA A 415 -10.30 13.07 -16.19
CA ALA A 415 -10.73 12.00 -17.08
C ALA A 415 -10.86 10.64 -16.37
N ARG A 416 -9.94 10.31 -15.44
CA ARG A 416 -10.04 9.11 -14.59
C ARG A 416 -11.27 9.09 -13.67
N LYS A 417 -11.82 10.26 -13.37
CA LYS A 417 -13.06 10.44 -12.60
C LYS A 417 -14.30 10.57 -13.49
N GLY A 418 -14.15 10.40 -14.81
CA GLY A 418 -15.25 10.51 -15.77
C GLY A 418 -15.47 11.91 -16.34
N ASP A 419 -14.68 12.90 -15.92
CA ASP A 419 -14.71 14.25 -16.46
C ASP A 419 -13.74 14.37 -17.65
N PHE A 420 -14.26 14.03 -18.83
CA PHE A 420 -13.52 14.07 -20.10
C PHE A 420 -13.56 15.48 -20.70
N VAL A 421 -12.61 16.32 -20.26
CA VAL A 421 -12.40 17.66 -20.83
C VAL A 421 -11.94 17.54 -22.28
N ASP A 422 -12.59 18.23 -23.21
CA ASP A 422 -12.15 18.30 -24.61
C ASP A 422 -10.90 19.18 -24.74
N ASP A 423 -9.73 18.57 -24.46
CA ASP A 423 -8.42 19.21 -24.53
C ASP A 423 -7.51 18.47 -25.52
N PRO A 424 -6.81 19.19 -26.44
CA PRO A 424 -5.93 18.57 -27.42
C PRO A 424 -4.81 17.69 -26.83
N LEU A 425 -4.24 18.07 -25.69
CA LEU A 425 -3.17 17.29 -25.04
C LEU A 425 -3.74 16.05 -24.35
N LEU A 426 -4.95 16.13 -23.79
CA LEU A 426 -5.64 14.97 -23.26
C LEU A 426 -6.04 13.97 -24.37
N LYS A 427 -6.49 14.47 -25.52
CA LYS A 427 -6.73 13.64 -26.72
C LYS A 427 -5.45 12.96 -27.21
N GLN A 428 -4.35 13.70 -27.25
CA GLN A 428 -3.04 13.16 -27.60
C GLN A 428 -2.54 12.11 -26.60
N TYR A 429 -2.81 12.30 -25.30
CA TYR A 429 -2.49 11.33 -24.26
C TYR A 429 -3.19 9.99 -24.48
N PHE A 430 -4.50 10.00 -24.70
CA PHE A 430 -5.26 8.77 -24.96
C PHE A 430 -4.85 8.11 -26.28
N TYR A 431 -4.65 8.90 -27.34
CA TYR A 431 -4.17 8.39 -28.62
C TYR A 431 -2.82 7.68 -28.49
N CYS A 432 -1.88 8.26 -27.75
CA CYS A 432 -0.59 7.63 -27.47
C CYS A 432 -0.77 6.28 -26.79
N ILE A 433 -1.65 6.18 -25.79
CA ILE A 433 -1.91 4.93 -25.09
C ILE A 433 -2.50 3.90 -26.05
N SER A 434 -3.54 4.25 -26.82
CA SER A 434 -4.18 3.32 -27.76
C SER A 434 -3.19 2.77 -28.78
N ARG A 435 -2.30 3.62 -29.33
CA ARG A 435 -1.29 3.20 -30.30
C ARG A 435 -0.28 2.25 -29.67
N LYS A 436 0.29 2.61 -28.52
CA LYS A 436 1.29 1.77 -27.84
C LYS A 436 0.71 0.49 -27.25
N ALA A 437 -0.59 0.46 -26.96
CA ALA A 437 -1.32 -0.73 -26.58
C ALA A 437 -1.72 -1.62 -27.76
N ASN A 438 -1.44 -1.20 -29.00
CA ASN A 438 -1.88 -1.86 -30.24
C ASN A 438 -3.41 -1.98 -30.38
N VAL A 439 -4.14 -1.05 -29.76
CA VAL A 439 -5.61 -0.94 -29.83
C VAL A 439 -6.04 -0.14 -31.05
N LEU A 440 -5.25 0.85 -31.45
CA LEU A 440 -5.56 1.77 -32.55
C LEU A 440 -4.33 1.97 -33.45
N SER A 441 -4.51 1.94 -34.78
CA SER A 441 -3.45 2.26 -35.75
C SER A 441 -3.18 3.77 -35.87
N GLU A 442 -2.17 4.15 -36.65
CA GLU A 442 -1.87 5.57 -36.91
C GLU A 442 -2.98 6.29 -37.69
N GLU A 443 -3.74 5.53 -38.49
CA GLU A 443 -4.88 6.00 -39.28
C GLU A 443 -6.20 6.00 -38.48
N GLY A 444 -6.16 5.60 -37.21
CA GLY A 444 -7.33 5.53 -36.35
C GLY A 444 -8.19 4.29 -36.57
N GLU A 445 -7.63 3.18 -37.07
CA GLU A 445 -8.35 1.90 -37.21
C GLU A 445 -8.20 1.05 -35.94
N PHE A 446 -9.30 0.46 -35.45
CA PHE A 446 -9.28 -0.38 -34.24
C PHE A 446 -8.77 -1.79 -34.52
N ASN A 447 -7.91 -2.29 -33.64
CA ASN A 447 -7.55 -3.70 -33.58
C ASN A 447 -8.59 -4.48 -32.76
N ALA A 448 -9.67 -4.91 -33.43
CA ALA A 448 -10.78 -5.61 -32.81
C ALA A 448 -10.36 -6.91 -32.09
N GLU A 449 -9.35 -7.62 -32.58
CA GLU A 449 -8.84 -8.84 -31.95
C GLU A 449 -8.18 -8.54 -30.59
N THR A 450 -7.33 -7.51 -30.54
CA THR A 450 -6.66 -7.09 -29.30
C THR A 450 -7.67 -6.60 -28.27
N ILE A 451 -8.61 -5.75 -28.68
CA ILE A 451 -9.65 -5.23 -27.77
C ILE A 451 -10.52 -6.38 -27.26
N ARG A 452 -10.96 -7.30 -28.14
CA ARG A 452 -11.76 -8.46 -27.73
C ARG A 452 -11.02 -9.30 -26.71
N LYS A 453 -9.74 -9.60 -26.96
CA LYS A 453 -8.91 -10.37 -26.02
C LYS A 453 -8.87 -9.69 -24.65
N ASP A 454 -8.50 -8.41 -24.61
CA ASP A 454 -8.39 -7.65 -23.35
C ASP A 454 -9.76 -7.54 -22.63
N LEU A 455 -10.86 -7.39 -23.36
CA LEU A 455 -12.21 -7.39 -22.79
C LEU A 455 -12.61 -8.76 -22.24
N THR A 456 -12.30 -9.85 -22.94
CA THR A 456 -12.66 -11.22 -22.49
C THR A 456 -11.89 -11.70 -21.26
N GLU A 457 -10.82 -11.01 -20.88
CA GLU A 457 -10.16 -11.24 -19.59
C GLU A 457 -11.02 -10.73 -18.41
N LEU A 458 -11.89 -9.76 -18.67
CA LEU A 458 -12.74 -9.10 -17.67
C LEU A 458 -14.23 -9.45 -17.79
N PHE A 459 -14.69 -9.76 -18.99
CA PHE A 459 -16.09 -10.01 -19.34
C PHE A 459 -16.26 -11.36 -20.04
N ASN A 460 -17.50 -11.85 -20.09
CA ASN A 460 -17.79 -12.97 -20.97
C ASN A 460 -17.74 -12.53 -22.45
N ALA A 461 -17.69 -13.50 -23.37
CA ALA A 461 -17.54 -13.22 -24.80
C ALA A 461 -18.67 -12.34 -25.38
N GLU A 462 -19.91 -12.53 -24.94
CA GLU A 462 -21.06 -11.77 -25.42
C GLU A 462 -20.99 -10.30 -24.97
N GLU A 463 -20.66 -10.07 -23.71
CA GLU A 463 -20.47 -8.73 -23.14
C GLU A 463 -19.28 -8.01 -23.78
N ALA A 464 -18.17 -8.72 -23.98
CA ALA A 464 -16.99 -8.19 -24.65
C ALA A 464 -17.33 -7.71 -26.07
N GLU A 465 -18.09 -8.50 -26.84
CA GLU A 465 -18.48 -8.12 -28.21
C GLU A 465 -19.42 -6.90 -28.21
N LYS A 466 -20.42 -6.89 -27.31
CA LYS A 466 -21.33 -5.74 -27.15
C LYS A 466 -20.58 -4.44 -26.83
N LEU A 467 -19.56 -4.50 -25.97
CA LEU A 467 -18.74 -3.34 -25.63
C LEU A 467 -17.84 -2.91 -26.79
N LEU A 468 -17.22 -3.88 -27.48
CA LEU A 468 -16.41 -3.65 -28.66
C LEU A 468 -17.21 -2.90 -29.74
N GLU A 469 -18.38 -3.44 -30.13
CA GLU A 469 -19.26 -2.84 -31.15
C GLU A 469 -19.74 -1.44 -30.76
N LYS A 470 -20.04 -1.24 -29.47
CA LYS A 470 -20.55 0.03 -28.97
C LYS A 470 -19.48 1.13 -28.97
N CYS A 471 -18.26 0.80 -28.51
CA CYS A 471 -17.25 1.80 -28.15
C CYS A 471 -16.05 1.88 -29.12
N SER A 472 -15.95 1.01 -30.12
CA SER A 472 -14.84 1.02 -31.09
C SER A 472 -15.29 1.63 -32.43
N LYS A 473 -15.72 2.90 -32.40
CA LYS A 473 -16.21 3.63 -33.59
C LYS A 473 -15.17 4.63 -34.07
N LYS A 474 -14.81 4.58 -35.35
CA LYS A 474 -13.88 5.54 -35.95
C LYS A 474 -14.53 6.92 -36.04
N HIS A 475 -13.79 7.94 -35.65
CA HIS A 475 -14.16 9.35 -35.73
C HIS A 475 -13.31 10.09 -36.78
N ASP A 476 -13.51 11.40 -36.89
CA ASP A 476 -12.90 12.31 -37.88
C ASP A 476 -11.36 12.35 -37.83
N THR A 477 -10.77 12.21 -36.65
CA THR A 477 -9.31 12.14 -36.47
C THR A 477 -8.91 10.96 -35.58
N PRO A 478 -7.70 10.39 -35.72
CA PRO A 478 -7.22 9.34 -34.81
C PRO A 478 -7.24 9.76 -33.33
N LEU A 479 -6.98 11.04 -33.05
CA LEU A 479 -7.06 11.62 -31.71
C LEU A 479 -8.49 11.58 -31.14
N ASN A 480 -9.48 12.03 -31.92
CA ASN A 480 -10.88 11.98 -31.51
C ASN A 480 -11.39 10.54 -31.42
N THR A 481 -10.93 9.65 -32.32
CA THR A 481 -11.28 8.22 -32.29
C THR A 481 -10.87 7.58 -30.97
N SER A 482 -9.62 7.80 -30.54
CA SER A 482 -9.15 7.28 -29.26
C SER A 482 -9.92 7.91 -28.09
N PHE A 483 -10.03 9.23 -28.04
CA PHE A 483 -10.66 9.94 -26.93
C PHE A 483 -12.13 9.54 -26.71
N GLU A 484 -12.94 9.51 -27.77
CA GLU A 484 -14.36 9.12 -27.67
C GLU A 484 -14.52 7.64 -27.34
N SER A 485 -13.62 6.78 -27.82
CA SER A 485 -13.60 5.37 -27.46
C SER A 485 -13.33 5.17 -25.96
N PHE A 486 -12.28 5.82 -25.43
CA PHE A 486 -11.98 5.83 -24.00
C PHE A 486 -13.16 6.32 -23.16
N ARG A 487 -13.77 7.44 -23.56
CA ARG A 487 -14.96 7.98 -22.90
C ARG A 487 -16.14 7.00 -22.95
N CYS A 488 -16.36 6.35 -24.08
CA CYS A 488 -17.41 5.35 -24.22
C CYS A 488 -17.17 4.12 -23.33
N PHE A 489 -15.95 3.58 -23.33
CA PHE A 489 -15.57 2.45 -22.50
C PHE A 489 -15.70 2.80 -21.02
N TYR A 490 -15.25 3.98 -20.60
CA TYR A 490 -15.45 4.46 -19.23
C TYR A 490 -16.93 4.48 -18.85
N ASN A 491 -17.79 5.04 -19.70
CA ASN A 491 -19.22 5.16 -19.38
C ASN A 491 -19.97 3.82 -19.43
N SER A 492 -19.58 2.93 -20.35
CA SER A 492 -20.25 1.65 -20.60
C SER A 492 -19.76 0.53 -19.68
N ALA A 493 -18.47 0.53 -19.36
CA ALA A 493 -17.79 -0.47 -18.56
C ALA A 493 -16.61 0.18 -17.81
N PRO A 494 -16.84 0.96 -16.75
CA PRO A 494 -15.76 1.63 -16.04
C PRO A 494 -14.66 0.68 -15.55
N GLU A 495 -14.97 -0.61 -15.39
CA GLU A 495 -14.02 -1.65 -15.00
C GLU A 495 -12.85 -1.81 -15.98
N VAL A 496 -12.98 -1.37 -17.24
CA VAL A 496 -11.87 -1.32 -18.19
C VAL A 496 -11.02 -0.05 -18.13
N ALA A 497 -11.46 0.98 -17.41
CA ALA A 497 -10.75 2.25 -17.30
C ALA A 497 -9.30 2.22 -16.77
N PRO A 498 -8.82 1.21 -16.02
CA PRO A 498 -7.42 1.09 -15.63
C PRO A 498 -6.61 0.16 -16.55
N VAL A 499 -7.28 -0.58 -17.44
CA VAL A 499 -6.64 -1.41 -18.47
C VAL A 499 -6.11 -0.53 -19.59
N PHE A 500 -6.78 0.59 -19.80
CA PHE A 500 -6.37 1.68 -20.67
C PHE A 500 -5.85 2.88 -19.85
#